data_AF-A0A2W6VDS7-F1
#
_entry.id   AF-A0A2W6VDS7-F1
#
_cell.length_a   1.000
_cell.length_b   1.000
_cell.length_c   1.000
_cell.angle_alpha   90.00
_cell.angle_beta   90.00
_cell.angle_gamma   90.00
#
_symmetry.space_group_name_H-M   'P 1'
#
loop_
_entity.id
_entity.type
_entity.pdbx_description
1 polymer ?
#
loop_
_entity_poly.entity_id
_entity_poly.type
_entity_poly.pdbx_seq_one_letter_code
_entity_poly.pdbx_strand_id
1 'polypeptide(L)'
;DLAPYIERKLFTVNTGHATTAYHGAQAGIEKISDALADPAIAAKVSATLEETSALLEAVHGLDAADLADYRATILRRFANPELPDTAQRVGRQPLRKLSRHERFVGPAAAAAERGLSTRALVGAMGAALAFDEPDDPQSVELQQRLRAEDAATFTASVTGLENDHPLFAQVEEVVRARQAELR
;
A
#
# COMPACT_ATOMS: atom_id res chain seq x y z
N ASP A 1 -19.36 18.32 3.30
CA ASP A 1 -17.96 18.01 3.63
C ASP A 1 -17.35 17.21 2.48
N LEU A 2 -16.11 17.52 2.07
CA LEU A 2 -15.38 16.84 0.99
C LEU A 2 -14.42 15.75 1.49
N ALA A 3 -14.10 15.75 2.79
CA ALA A 3 -13.13 14.81 3.38
C ALA A 3 -13.46 13.33 3.08
N PRO A 4 -14.71 12.85 3.21
CA PRO A 4 -15.05 11.45 2.91
C PRO A 4 -14.77 11.06 1.45
N TYR A 5 -14.98 11.98 0.50
CA TYR A 5 -14.74 11.72 -0.92
C TYR A 5 -13.26 11.63 -1.26
N ILE A 6 -12.45 12.50 -0.65
CA ILE A 6 -10.99 12.53 -0.83
C ILE A 6 -10.38 11.24 -0.28
N GLU A 7 -10.75 10.87 0.95
CA GLU A 7 -10.25 9.65 1.58
C GLU A 7 -10.73 8.39 0.87
N ARG A 8 -12.02 8.31 0.48
CA ARG A 8 -12.52 7.16 -0.28
C ARG A 8 -11.72 6.94 -1.56
N LYS A 9 -11.40 8.01 -2.29
CA LYS A 9 -10.58 7.91 -3.50
C LYS A 9 -9.15 7.49 -3.17
N LEU A 10 -8.51 8.12 -2.18
CA LEU A 10 -7.14 7.78 -1.77
C LEU A 10 -7.04 6.32 -1.30
N PHE A 11 -7.93 5.90 -0.43
CA PHE A 11 -7.90 4.59 0.21
C PHE A 11 -8.46 3.46 -0.67
N THR A 12 -9.17 3.79 -1.75
CA THR A 12 -9.60 2.78 -2.73
C THR A 12 -8.76 2.83 -4.00
N VAL A 13 -8.80 3.94 -4.74
CA VAL A 13 -8.17 4.04 -6.06
C VAL A 13 -6.65 4.03 -5.93
N ASN A 14 -6.08 4.91 -5.11
CA ASN A 14 -4.63 5.02 -5.04
C ASN A 14 -4.01 3.80 -4.37
N THR A 15 -4.62 3.34 -3.28
CA THR A 15 -4.16 2.17 -2.51
C THR A 15 -4.23 0.91 -3.35
N GLY A 16 -5.37 0.63 -4.00
CA GLY A 16 -5.53 -0.53 -4.86
C GLY A 16 -4.51 -0.53 -6.00
N HIS A 17 -4.37 0.59 -6.70
CA HIS A 17 -3.46 0.68 -7.84
C HIS A 17 -1.98 0.48 -7.45
N ALA A 18 -1.55 1.09 -6.34
CA ALA A 18 -0.20 0.92 -5.84
C ALA A 18 0.03 -0.49 -5.28
N THR A 19 -0.96 -1.11 -4.63
CA THR A 19 -0.88 -2.49 -4.15
C THR A 19 -0.69 -3.46 -5.33
N THR A 20 -1.47 -3.29 -6.41
CA THR A 20 -1.31 -4.08 -7.64
C THR A 20 0.07 -3.88 -8.23
N ALA A 21 0.55 -2.63 -8.30
CA ALA A 21 1.86 -2.32 -8.87
C ALA A 21 3.00 -2.98 -8.08
N TYR A 22 3.00 -2.91 -6.75
CA TYR A 22 4.09 -3.47 -5.95
C TYR A 22 4.12 -4.99 -5.97
N HIS A 23 2.96 -5.65 -5.86
CA HIS A 23 2.93 -7.11 -6.00
C HIS A 23 3.21 -7.57 -7.43
N GLY A 24 2.77 -6.81 -8.44
CA GLY A 24 3.13 -7.06 -9.84
C GLY A 24 4.63 -6.98 -10.07
N ALA A 25 5.28 -5.91 -9.59
CA ALA A 25 6.73 -5.75 -9.66
C ALA A 25 7.47 -6.89 -8.95
N GLN A 26 7.05 -7.28 -7.75
CA GLN A 26 7.62 -8.44 -7.04
C GLN A 26 7.49 -9.75 -7.82
N ALA A 27 6.39 -9.93 -8.56
CA ALA A 27 6.15 -11.10 -9.39
C ALA A 27 6.83 -11.01 -10.78
N GLY A 28 7.50 -9.90 -11.11
CA GLY A 28 8.06 -9.66 -12.44
C GLY A 28 7.00 -9.41 -13.52
N ILE A 29 5.77 -9.04 -13.13
CA ILE A 29 4.66 -8.76 -14.05
C ILE A 29 4.62 -7.25 -14.34
N GLU A 30 4.78 -6.90 -15.61
CA GLU A 30 4.90 -5.50 -16.04
C GLU A 30 3.57 -4.75 -16.02
N LYS A 31 2.51 -5.29 -16.63
CA LYS A 31 1.22 -4.58 -16.77
C LYS A 31 0.35 -4.75 -15.53
N ILE A 32 -0.33 -3.67 -15.13
CA ILE A 32 -1.27 -3.68 -14.01
C ILE A 32 -2.44 -4.63 -14.27
N SER A 33 -2.96 -4.68 -15.50
CA SER A 33 -4.03 -5.61 -15.89
C SER A 33 -3.61 -7.06 -15.71
N ASP A 34 -2.39 -7.40 -16.11
CA ASP A 34 -1.85 -8.75 -16.05
C ASP A 34 -1.54 -9.14 -14.60
N ALA A 35 -1.02 -8.20 -13.81
CA ALA A 35 -0.79 -8.41 -12.38
C ALA A 35 -2.11 -8.64 -11.64
N LEU A 36 -3.19 -7.94 -12.02
CA LEU A 36 -4.51 -8.15 -11.41
C LEU A 36 -5.21 -9.42 -11.91
N ALA A 37 -4.81 -9.97 -13.06
CA ALA A 37 -5.29 -11.26 -13.55
C ALA A 37 -4.68 -12.45 -12.79
N ASP A 38 -3.55 -12.26 -12.09
CA ASP A 38 -2.99 -13.25 -11.18
C ASP A 38 -3.88 -13.39 -9.92
N PRO A 39 -4.43 -14.59 -9.62
CA PRO A 39 -5.35 -14.78 -8.50
C PRO A 39 -4.74 -14.47 -7.13
N ALA A 40 -3.45 -14.71 -6.94
CA ALA A 40 -2.78 -14.46 -5.67
C ALA A 40 -2.56 -12.96 -5.44
N ILE A 41 -2.25 -12.20 -6.50
CA ILE A 41 -2.17 -10.74 -6.44
C ILE A 41 -3.56 -10.13 -6.25
N ALA A 42 -4.55 -10.60 -7.02
CA ALA A 42 -5.93 -10.14 -6.89
C ALA A 42 -6.48 -10.31 -5.46
N ALA A 43 -6.19 -11.45 -4.82
CA ALA A 43 -6.58 -11.69 -3.43
C ALA A 43 -5.93 -10.70 -2.45
N LYS A 44 -4.63 -10.39 -2.62
CA LYS A 44 -3.93 -9.40 -1.79
C LYS A 44 -4.51 -8.00 -1.99
N VAL A 45 -4.78 -7.60 -3.23
CA VAL A 45 -5.39 -6.30 -3.54
C VAL A 45 -6.79 -6.19 -2.94
N SER A 46 -7.62 -7.23 -3.07
CA SER A 46 -8.97 -7.25 -2.48
C SER A 46 -8.91 -7.09 -0.97
N ALA A 47 -8.06 -7.89 -0.29
CA ALA A 47 -7.90 -7.83 1.15
C ALA A 47 -7.45 -6.44 1.64
N THR A 48 -6.51 -5.79 0.93
CA THR A 48 -6.08 -4.42 1.26
C THR A 48 -7.22 -3.42 1.12
N LEU A 49 -8.04 -3.54 0.06
CA LEU A 49 -9.17 -2.65 -0.16
C LEU A 49 -10.34 -2.90 0.80
N GLU A 50 -10.50 -4.13 1.28
CA GLU A 50 -11.45 -4.48 2.33
C GLU A 50 -11.07 -3.85 3.66
N GLU A 51 -9.78 -3.90 4.04
CA GLU A 51 -9.28 -3.22 5.25
C GLU A 51 -9.51 -1.71 5.19
N THR A 52 -9.22 -1.07 4.05
CA THR A 52 -9.50 0.36 3.91
C THR A 52 -10.99 0.69 3.86
N SER A 53 -11.82 -0.20 3.34
CA SER A 53 -13.28 -0.02 3.36
C SER A 53 -13.84 -0.10 4.78
N ALA A 54 -13.36 -1.05 5.59
CA ALA A 54 -13.76 -1.14 6.99
C ALA A 54 -13.40 0.13 7.78
N LEU A 55 -12.25 0.75 7.47
CA LEU A 55 -11.90 2.04 8.04
C LEU A 55 -12.85 3.16 7.57
N LEU A 56 -13.14 3.23 6.27
CA LEU A 56 -14.02 4.26 5.71
C LEU A 56 -15.45 4.17 6.27
N GLU A 57 -15.95 2.96 6.46
CA GLU A 57 -17.22 2.69 7.15
C GLU A 57 -17.16 3.20 8.60
N ALA A 58 -16.13 2.82 9.36
CA ALA A 58 -15.98 3.20 10.76
C ALA A 58 -15.78 4.72 10.99
N VAL A 59 -15.11 5.42 10.08
CA VAL A 59 -14.79 6.86 10.23
C VAL A 59 -15.87 7.76 9.66
N HIS A 60 -16.44 7.39 8.50
CA HIS A 60 -17.35 8.27 7.75
C HIS A 60 -18.78 7.75 7.69
N GLY A 61 -19.07 6.56 8.23
CA GLY A 61 -20.40 5.94 8.18
C GLY A 61 -20.84 5.62 6.75
N LEU A 62 -19.89 5.36 5.84
CA LEU A 62 -20.22 5.00 4.47
C LEU A 62 -20.82 3.59 4.42
N ASP A 63 -21.82 3.42 3.56
CA ASP A 63 -22.50 2.13 3.40
C ASP A 63 -21.55 1.05 2.85
N ALA A 64 -21.61 -0.14 3.45
CA ALA A 64 -20.73 -1.25 3.10
C ALA A 64 -20.96 -1.78 1.68
N ALA A 65 -22.20 -1.75 1.19
CA ALA A 65 -22.54 -2.17 -0.18
C ALA A 65 -22.03 -1.12 -1.20
N ASP A 66 -22.21 0.17 -0.91
CA ASP A 66 -21.64 1.24 -1.75
C ASP A 66 -20.11 1.15 -1.85
N LEU A 67 -19.44 0.84 -0.73
CA LEU A 67 -18.00 0.62 -0.71
C LEU A 67 -17.61 -0.61 -1.53
N ALA A 68 -18.37 -1.72 -1.44
CA ALA A 68 -18.13 -2.93 -2.23
C ALA A 68 -18.29 -2.69 -3.73
N ASP A 69 -19.35 -1.99 -4.14
CA ASP A 69 -19.59 -1.63 -5.54
C ASP A 69 -18.50 -0.69 -6.08
N TYR A 70 -18.04 0.24 -5.23
CA TYR A 70 -16.93 1.11 -5.58
C TYR A 70 -15.63 0.32 -5.77
N ARG A 71 -15.28 -0.59 -4.86
CA ARG A 71 -14.12 -1.49 -5.03
C ARG A 71 -14.21 -2.29 -6.32
N ALA A 72 -15.34 -2.94 -6.57
CA ALA A 72 -15.55 -3.74 -7.78
C ALA A 72 -15.38 -2.91 -9.06
N THR A 73 -15.90 -1.68 -9.07
CA THR A 73 -15.75 -0.75 -10.19
C THR A 73 -14.29 -0.38 -10.44
N ILE A 74 -13.53 -0.11 -9.38
CA ILE A 74 -12.12 0.25 -9.48
C ILE A 74 -11.27 -0.95 -9.94
N LEU A 75 -11.53 -2.15 -9.43
CA LEU A 75 -10.82 -3.36 -9.86
C LEU A 75 -11.11 -3.69 -11.33
N ARG A 76 -12.36 -3.56 -11.81
CA ARG A 76 -12.67 -3.72 -13.24
C ARG A 76 -11.91 -2.72 -14.11
N ARG A 77 -11.73 -1.49 -13.63
CA ARG A 77 -10.94 -0.48 -14.34
C ARG A 77 -9.46 -0.87 -14.44
N PHE A 78 -8.86 -1.35 -13.36
CA PHE A 78 -7.46 -1.80 -13.37
C PHE A 78 -7.24 -3.04 -14.23
N ALA A 79 -8.24 -3.91 -14.34
CA ALA A 79 -8.19 -5.10 -15.17
C ALA A 79 -8.34 -4.82 -16.68
N ASN A 80 -8.56 -3.56 -17.10
CA ASN A 80 -8.72 -3.22 -18.50
C ASN A 80 -7.36 -3.31 -19.25
N PRO A 81 -7.18 -4.27 -20.18
CA PRO A 81 -5.91 -4.48 -20.88
C PRO A 81 -5.55 -3.35 -21.86
N GLU A 82 -6.51 -2.49 -22.21
CA GLU A 82 -6.29 -1.32 -23.09
C GLU A 82 -5.60 -0.15 -22.35
N LEU A 83 -5.51 -0.20 -21.02
CA LEU A 83 -4.80 0.81 -20.25
C LEU A 83 -3.29 0.49 -20.20
N PRO A 84 -2.41 1.41 -20.60
CA PRO A 84 -0.96 1.17 -20.68
C PRO A 84 -0.26 1.32 -19.32
N ASP A 85 -0.93 0.93 -18.24
CA ASP A 85 -0.46 1.13 -16.88
C ASP A 85 0.51 0.01 -16.50
N THR A 86 1.76 0.37 -16.17
CA THR A 86 2.79 -0.58 -15.74
C THR A 86 3.09 -0.48 -14.26
N ALA A 87 3.52 -1.60 -13.66
CA ALA A 87 3.97 -1.70 -12.28
C ALA A 87 5.09 -0.70 -11.97
N GLN A 88 6.06 -0.54 -12.88
CA GLN A 88 7.16 0.42 -12.76
C GLN A 88 6.62 1.85 -12.68
N ARG A 89 5.77 2.25 -13.64
CA ARG A 89 5.23 3.62 -13.70
C ARG A 89 4.34 3.93 -12.50
N VAL A 90 3.47 2.99 -12.13
CA VAL A 90 2.52 3.17 -11.04
C VAL A 90 3.20 3.05 -9.68
N GLY A 91 4.27 2.27 -9.56
CA GLY A 91 5.07 2.01 -8.36
C GLY A 91 5.98 3.16 -7.91
N ARG A 92 6.34 4.08 -8.82
CA ARG A 92 7.23 5.23 -8.53
C ARG A 92 6.90 6.03 -7.28
N GLN A 93 7.91 6.64 -6.68
CA GLN A 93 7.85 7.42 -5.44
C GLN A 93 7.38 6.60 -4.22
N PRO A 94 8.03 5.45 -3.92
CA PRO A 94 7.61 4.60 -2.82
C PRO A 94 7.74 5.29 -1.45
N LEU A 95 8.78 6.11 -1.21
CA LEU A 95 8.94 6.86 0.04
C LEU A 95 7.75 7.79 0.30
N ARG A 96 7.31 8.55 -0.71
CA ARG A 96 6.10 9.39 -0.59
C ARG A 96 4.88 8.56 -0.24
N LYS A 97 4.68 7.40 -0.87
CA LYS A 97 3.49 6.55 -0.66
C LYS A 97 3.49 5.82 0.69
N LEU A 98 4.67 5.60 1.25
CA LEU A 98 4.86 5.04 2.59
C LEU A 98 4.81 6.13 3.68
N SER A 99 4.64 7.40 3.34
CA SER A 99 4.56 8.48 4.35
C SER A 99 3.25 8.51 5.14
N ARG A 100 3.29 9.15 6.32
CA ARG A 100 2.26 9.10 7.38
C ARG A 100 0.82 9.31 6.92
N HIS A 101 0.58 10.25 6.01
CA HIS A 101 -0.77 10.66 5.59
C HIS A 101 -1.13 10.17 4.18
N GLU A 102 -0.40 9.18 3.69
CA GLU A 102 -0.60 8.62 2.35
C GLU A 102 -1.36 7.28 2.40
N ARG A 103 -1.42 6.59 1.25
CA ARG A 103 -2.36 5.54 0.90
C ARG A 103 -2.14 4.22 1.64
N PHE A 104 -1.00 4.04 2.30
CA PHE A 104 -0.72 2.83 3.09
C PHE A 104 -0.69 3.13 4.59
N VAL A 105 0.23 4.00 5.03
CA VAL A 105 0.43 4.24 6.47
C VAL A 105 -0.73 5.00 7.07
N GLY A 106 -1.30 5.97 6.37
CA GLY A 106 -2.47 6.72 6.84
C GLY A 106 -3.64 5.81 7.24
N PRO A 107 -4.17 4.99 6.32
CA PRO A 107 -5.29 4.11 6.68
C PRO A 107 -4.88 3.00 7.65
N ALA A 108 -3.67 2.44 7.55
CA ALA A 108 -3.23 1.41 8.49
C ALA A 108 -3.11 1.95 9.93
N ALA A 109 -2.61 3.17 10.09
CA ALA A 109 -2.47 3.79 11.40
C ALA A 109 -3.84 4.02 12.05
N ALA A 110 -4.76 4.64 11.30
CA ALA A 110 -6.12 4.89 11.76
C ALA A 110 -6.90 3.60 12.05
N ALA A 111 -6.67 2.53 11.27
CA ALA A 111 -7.23 1.21 11.50
C ALA A 111 -6.70 0.57 12.79
N ALA A 112 -5.37 0.60 13.01
CA ALA A 112 -4.74 0.07 14.22
C ALA A 112 -5.23 0.78 15.49
N GLU A 113 -5.37 2.11 15.47
CA GLU A 113 -5.93 2.91 16.57
C GLU A 113 -7.37 2.50 16.95
N ARG A 114 -8.10 1.88 16.02
CA ARG A 114 -9.49 1.41 16.18
C ARG A 114 -9.59 -0.09 16.41
N GLY A 115 -8.47 -0.81 16.50
CA GLY A 115 -8.45 -2.27 16.62
C GLY A 115 -8.95 -3.01 15.36
N LEU A 116 -8.94 -2.35 14.20
CA LEU A 116 -9.26 -2.98 12.91
C LEU A 116 -8.04 -3.73 12.36
N SER A 117 -8.27 -4.67 11.43
CA SER A 117 -7.20 -5.41 10.77
C SER A 117 -6.34 -4.48 9.90
N THR A 118 -5.02 -4.67 9.96
CA THR A 118 -4.01 -3.95 9.16
C THR A 118 -3.09 -4.88 8.37
N ARG A 119 -3.41 -6.18 8.35
CA ARG A 119 -2.53 -7.24 7.85
C ARG A 119 -2.24 -7.08 6.36
N ALA A 120 -3.26 -6.81 5.55
CA ALA A 120 -3.09 -6.70 4.11
C ALA A 120 -2.40 -5.37 3.74
N LEU A 121 -2.73 -4.28 4.43
CA LEU A 121 -2.04 -2.99 4.31
C LEU A 121 -0.55 -3.11 4.65
N VAL A 122 -0.19 -3.75 5.76
CA VAL A 122 1.21 -4.02 6.15
C VAL A 122 1.90 -4.93 5.13
N GLY A 123 1.20 -5.94 4.60
CA GLY A 123 1.71 -6.78 3.51
C GLY A 123 2.01 -5.97 2.23
N ALA A 124 1.14 -5.03 1.87
CA ALA A 124 1.35 -4.12 0.73
C ALA A 124 2.52 -3.15 0.97
N MET A 125 2.73 -2.69 2.21
CA MET A 125 3.94 -1.93 2.58
C MET A 125 5.19 -2.78 2.36
N GLY A 126 5.19 -4.05 2.76
CA GLY A 126 6.31 -4.97 2.50
C GLY A 126 6.63 -5.10 1.02
N ALA A 127 5.61 -5.17 0.17
CA ALA A 127 5.78 -5.15 -1.28
C ALA A 127 6.36 -3.83 -1.80
N ALA A 128 5.94 -2.70 -1.23
CA ALA A 128 6.49 -1.38 -1.55
C ALA A 128 7.96 -1.25 -1.14
N LEU A 129 8.38 -1.82 -0.01
CA LEU A 129 9.77 -1.83 0.46
C LEU A 129 10.68 -2.67 -0.45
N ALA A 130 10.13 -3.69 -1.11
CA ALA A 130 10.84 -4.51 -2.09
C ALA A 130 10.90 -3.88 -3.49
N PHE A 131 10.22 -2.76 -3.73
CA PHE A 131 10.24 -2.10 -5.03
C PHE A 131 11.63 -1.49 -5.31
N ASP A 132 12.21 -1.88 -6.45
CA ASP A 132 13.55 -1.48 -6.88
C ASP A 132 13.50 -1.07 -8.35
N GLU A 133 13.36 0.24 -8.58
CA GLU A 133 13.32 0.87 -9.90
C GLU A 133 14.48 1.87 -10.03
N PRO A 134 15.55 1.54 -10.77
CA PRO A 134 16.74 2.40 -10.89
C PRO A 134 16.45 3.80 -11.45
N ASP A 135 15.42 3.94 -12.28
CA ASP A 135 15.02 5.21 -12.89
C ASP A 135 14.13 6.08 -11.97
N ASP A 136 13.80 5.60 -10.76
CA ASP A 136 13.05 6.34 -9.75
C ASP A 136 13.95 6.75 -8.57
N PRO A 137 14.31 8.05 -8.43
CA PRO A 137 15.18 8.52 -7.35
C PRO A 137 14.71 8.13 -5.94
N GLN A 138 13.40 8.08 -5.69
CA GLN A 138 12.89 7.66 -4.37
C GLN A 138 12.98 6.14 -4.15
N SER A 139 12.94 5.35 -5.23
CA SER A 139 13.19 3.90 -5.12
C SER A 139 14.67 3.65 -4.81
N VAL A 140 15.58 4.37 -5.48
CA VAL A 140 17.01 4.30 -5.19
C VAL A 140 17.30 4.72 -3.75
N GLU A 141 16.73 5.84 -3.29
CA GLU A 141 16.87 6.30 -1.91
C GLU A 141 16.30 5.28 -0.91
N LEU A 142 15.11 4.73 -1.17
CA LEU A 142 14.51 3.67 -0.36
C LEU A 142 15.48 2.50 -0.17
N GLN A 143 16.03 1.99 -1.27
CA GLN A 143 16.93 0.84 -1.26
C GLN A 143 18.27 1.16 -0.55
N GLN A 144 18.76 2.39 -0.65
CA GLN A 144 19.95 2.85 0.10
C GLN A 144 19.68 2.90 1.60
N ARG A 145 18.57 3.54 2.00
CA ARG A 145 18.19 3.71 3.40
C ARG A 145 17.92 2.37 4.09
N LEU A 146 17.24 1.44 3.41
CA LEU A 146 17.03 0.07 3.91
C LEU A 146 18.35 -0.65 4.24
N ARG A 147 19.44 -0.38 3.51
CA ARG A 147 20.75 -1.00 3.79
C ARG A 147 21.54 -0.27 4.88
N ALA A 148 21.33 1.03 5.04
CA ALA A 148 22.16 1.89 5.89
C ALA A 148 21.60 2.09 7.31
N GLU A 149 20.28 2.14 7.46
CA GLU A 149 19.60 2.43 8.72
C GLU A 149 19.22 1.15 9.47
N ASP A 150 19.04 1.23 10.79
CA ASP A 150 18.36 0.17 11.53
C ASP A 150 16.83 0.22 11.28
N ALA A 151 16.16 -0.91 11.50
CA ALA A 151 14.73 -1.05 11.18
C ALA A 151 13.84 -0.03 11.92
N ALA A 152 14.13 0.29 13.18
CA ALA A 152 13.32 1.22 13.96
C ALA A 152 13.47 2.66 13.44
N THR A 153 14.71 3.10 13.23
CA THR A 153 15.02 4.43 12.67
C THR A 153 14.39 4.63 11.29
N PHE A 154 14.52 3.63 10.41
CA PHE A 154 13.90 3.65 9.09
C PHE A 154 12.38 3.74 9.20
N THR A 155 11.77 2.90 10.03
CA THR A 155 10.32 2.84 10.21
C THR A 155 9.79 4.20 10.68
N ALA A 156 10.35 4.76 11.76
CA ALA A 156 9.90 6.03 12.31
C ALA A 156 10.01 7.17 11.28
N SER A 157 11.14 7.29 10.59
CA SER A 157 11.42 8.41 9.70
C SER A 157 10.68 8.35 8.37
N VAL A 158 10.47 7.16 7.78
CA VAL A 158 9.74 7.01 6.51
C VAL A 158 8.23 7.09 6.73
N THR A 159 7.73 6.42 7.77
CA THR A 159 6.30 6.29 8.01
C THR A 159 5.72 7.40 8.88
N GLY A 160 6.56 8.11 9.64
CA GLY A 160 6.13 9.08 10.63
C GLY A 160 5.32 8.46 11.78
N LEU A 161 5.46 7.16 12.01
CA LEU A 161 4.89 6.49 13.19
C LEU A 161 5.81 6.72 14.40
N GLU A 162 5.21 7.07 15.53
CA GLU A 162 5.90 7.08 16.82
C GLU A 162 6.14 5.63 17.29
N ASN A 163 7.21 5.40 18.04
CA ASN A 163 7.60 4.04 18.47
C ASN A 163 6.54 3.34 19.35
N ASP A 164 5.71 4.11 20.06
CA ASP A 164 4.63 3.59 20.90
C ASP A 164 3.29 3.42 20.16
N HIS A 165 3.24 3.79 18.88
CA HIS A 165 2.04 3.64 18.06
C HIS A 165 1.69 2.15 17.84
N PRO A 166 0.41 1.73 17.92
CA PRO A 166 0.02 0.31 17.85
C PRO A 166 0.40 -0.41 16.53
N LEU A 167 0.60 0.34 15.45
CA LEU A 167 1.06 -0.18 14.15
C LEU A 167 2.59 -0.36 14.06
N PHE A 168 3.37 0.35 14.89
CA PHE A 168 4.82 0.51 14.69
C PHE A 168 5.54 -0.85 14.60
N ALA A 169 5.32 -1.73 15.59
CA ALA A 169 5.98 -3.02 15.66
C ALA A 169 5.72 -3.91 14.43
N GLN A 170 4.51 -3.89 13.88
CA GLN A 170 4.15 -4.67 12.69
C GLN A 170 4.89 -4.17 11.44
N VAL A 171 5.04 -2.85 11.31
CA VAL A 171 5.76 -2.26 10.16
C VAL A 171 7.27 -2.45 10.32
N GLU A 172 7.80 -2.27 11.53
CA GLU A 172 9.21 -2.52 11.84
C GLU A 172 9.59 -3.98 11.55
N GLU A 173 8.72 -4.94 11.85
CA GLU A 173 8.94 -6.36 11.53
C GLU A 173 9.10 -6.59 10.02
N VAL A 174 8.22 -5.99 9.20
CA VAL A 174 8.31 -6.09 7.74
C VAL A 174 9.54 -5.37 7.18
N VAL A 175 9.91 -4.22 7.76
CA VAL A 175 11.17 -3.53 7.43
C VAL A 175 12.35 -4.45 7.75
N ARG A 176 12.41 -5.02 8.95
CA ARG A 176 13.49 -5.91 9.37
C ARG A 176 13.60 -7.15 8.47
N ALA A 177 12.47 -7.74 8.10
CA ALA A 177 12.43 -8.85 7.14
C ALA A 177 13.05 -8.44 5.80
N ARG A 178 12.66 -7.28 5.26
CA ARG A 178 13.24 -6.77 4.01
C ARG A 178 14.75 -6.49 4.13
N GLN A 179 15.18 -5.91 5.24
CA GLN A 179 16.61 -5.65 5.48
C GLN A 179 17.43 -6.94 5.55
N ALA A 180 16.85 -8.03 6.08
CA ALA A 180 17.52 -9.32 6.12
C ALA A 180 17.72 -9.92 4.72
N GLU A 181 16.79 -9.70 3.79
CA GLU A 181 16.92 -10.14 2.38
C GLU A 181 17.98 -9.35 1.59
N LEU A 182 18.35 -8.16 2.05
CA LEU A 182 19.31 -7.27 1.38
C LEU A 182 20.77 -7.45 1.85
N ARG A 183 21.00 -8.32 2.84
CA ARG A 183 22.32 -8.66 3.39
C ARG A 183 22.93 -9.84 2.65
#